data_AF-A0A7C8EL51-F1
#
_entry.id   AF-A0A7C8EL51-F1
#
_cell.length_a   1.000
_cell.length_b   1.000
_cell.length_c   1.000
_cell.angle_alpha   90.00
_cell.angle_beta   90.00
_cell.angle_gamma   90.00
#
_symmetry.space_group_name_H-M   'P 1'
#
loop_
_entity.id
_entity.type
_entity.pdbx_description
1 polymer ?
#
loop_
_entity_poly.entity_id
_entity_poly.type
_entity_poly.pdbx_seq_one_letter_code
_entity_poly.pdbx_strand_id
1 'polypeptide(L)'
;MANRPVPYDTSLNSANVQDDVLRKMDVRQRAEMTFELNDNVRAAVEAGVRSRHPEYDDKMVVMAVTKLMIGDSLFKEAFGDIELEP
;
A
#
# COMPACT_ATOMS: atom_id res chain seq x y z
N MET A 1 14.44 -4.65 28.28
CA MET A 1 13.40 -4.09 27.40
C MET A 1 14.10 -3.39 26.27
N ALA A 2 13.94 -3.87 25.03
CA ALA A 2 14.63 -3.31 23.87
C ALA A 2 14.13 -1.88 23.61
N ASN A 3 15.06 -1.00 23.26
CA ASN A 3 14.87 0.42 23.00
C ASN A 3 13.99 0.63 21.74
N ARG A 4 12.66 0.56 21.88
CA ARG A 4 11.71 0.76 20.78
C ARG A 4 11.31 2.24 20.70
N PRO A 5 11.37 2.88 19.52
CA PRO A 5 10.85 4.23 19.35
C PRO A 5 9.32 4.25 19.47
N VAL A 6 8.80 5.17 20.29
CA VAL A 6 7.37 5.52 20.36
C VAL A 6 7.10 6.62 19.34
N PRO A 7 6.05 6.50 18.50
CA PRO A 7 5.66 7.59 17.59
C PRO A 7 5.45 8.91 18.34
N TYR A 8 5.79 10.02 17.70
CA TYR A 8 5.79 11.35 18.34
C TYR A 8 4.38 11.86 18.68
N ASP A 9 3.38 11.43 17.92
CA ASP A 9 1.96 11.81 18.01
C ASP A 9 1.11 10.80 18.80
N THR A 10 1.73 9.84 19.50
CA THR A 10 1.02 8.83 20.30
C THR A 10 1.53 8.77 21.72
N SER A 11 0.66 8.37 22.66
CA SER A 11 1.09 8.11 24.03
C SER A 11 1.78 6.75 24.14
N LEU A 12 2.73 6.61 25.07
CA LEU A 12 3.38 5.33 25.36
C LEU A 12 2.35 4.23 25.69
N ASN A 13 1.29 4.58 26.43
CA ASN A 13 0.23 3.63 26.78
C ASN A 13 -0.52 3.14 25.52
N SER A 14 -0.90 4.06 24.63
CA SER A 14 -1.59 3.73 23.38
C SER A 14 -0.73 2.83 22.47
N ALA A 15 0.56 3.14 22.35
CA ALA A 15 1.51 2.32 21.59
C ALA A 15 1.64 0.90 22.17
N ASN A 16 1.71 0.77 23.49
CA ASN A 16 1.78 -0.54 24.15
C ASN A 16 0.49 -1.36 23.95
N VAL A 17 -0.68 -0.72 24.02
CA VAL A 17 -1.97 -1.39 23.77
C VAL A 17 -2.02 -1.92 22.33
N GLN A 18 -1.61 -1.09 21.36
CA GLN A 18 -1.55 -1.52 19.95
C GLN A 18 -0.65 -2.75 19.78
N ASP A 19 0.54 -2.72 20.38
CA ASP A 19 1.48 -3.84 20.32
C ASP A 19 0.91 -5.11 20.94
N ASP A 20 0.26 -5.00 22.09
CA ASP A 20 -0.35 -6.15 22.77
C ASP A 20 -1.48 -6.76 21.96
N VAL A 21 -2.30 -5.93 21.30
CA VAL A 21 -3.34 -6.38 20.37
C VAL A 21 -2.70 -7.11 19.17
N LEU A 22 -1.71 -6.50 18.53
CA LEU A 22 -1.03 -7.08 17.37
C LEU A 22 -0.31 -8.37 17.72
N ARG A 23 0.25 -8.52 18.92
CA ARG A 23 0.91 -9.75 19.38
C ARG A 23 -0.06 -10.91 19.61
N LYS A 24 -1.28 -10.61 20.05
CA LYS A 24 -2.30 -11.62 20.36
C LYS A 24 -3.03 -12.16 19.12
N MET A 25 -2.83 -11.54 17.95
CA MET A 25 -3.46 -11.99 16.72
C MET A 25 -2.98 -13.38 16.30
N ASP A 26 -3.93 -14.26 16.02
CA ASP A 26 -3.67 -15.55 15.41
C ASP A 26 -3.35 -15.42 13.90
N VAL A 27 -2.97 -16.53 13.26
CA VAL A 27 -2.61 -16.55 11.84
C VAL A 27 -3.76 -16.11 10.93
N ARG A 28 -5.01 -16.45 11.28
CA ARG A 28 -6.18 -16.09 10.48
C ARG A 28 -6.41 -14.59 10.53
N GLN A 29 -6.42 -14.01 11.73
CA GLN A 29 -6.58 -12.56 11.94
C GLN A 29 -5.46 -11.77 11.24
N ARG A 30 -4.22 -12.28 11.30
CA ARG A 30 -3.10 -11.69 10.57
C ARG A 30 -3.29 -11.73 9.06
N ALA A 31 -3.79 -12.84 8.52
CA ALA A 31 -4.08 -12.96 7.09
C ALA A 31 -5.20 -12.00 6.67
N GLU A 32 -6.30 -11.93 7.42
CA GLU A 32 -7.40 -11.00 7.19
C GLU A 32 -6.89 -9.54 7.16
N MET A 33 -6.13 -9.14 8.18
CA MET A 33 -5.50 -7.81 8.21
C MET A 33 -4.53 -7.59 7.05
N THR A 34 -3.75 -8.60 6.66
CA THR A 34 -2.82 -8.47 5.53
C THR A 34 -3.57 -8.15 4.25
N PHE A 35 -4.67 -8.84 3.96
CA PHE A 35 -5.47 -8.56 2.77
C PHE A 35 -6.08 -7.16 2.82
N GLU A 36 -6.68 -6.77 3.94
CA GLU A 36 -7.26 -5.43 4.13
C GLU A 36 -6.21 -4.32 3.93
N LEU A 37 -5.03 -4.46 4.53
CA LEU A 37 -3.95 -3.48 4.37
C LEU A 37 -3.45 -3.40 2.92
N ASN A 38 -3.36 -4.53 2.21
CA ASN A 38 -2.97 -4.54 0.81
C ASN A 38 -4.01 -3.83 -0.07
N ASP A 39 -5.29 -4.01 0.20
CA ASP A 39 -6.37 -3.33 -0.53
C ASP A 39 -6.35 -1.82 -0.26
N ASN A 40 -6.12 -1.41 0.99
CA ASN A 40 -5.95 -0.01 1.36
C ASN A 40 -4.76 0.63 0.64
N VAL A 41 -3.62 -0.06 0.55
CA VAL A 41 -2.45 0.43 -0.19
C VAL A 41 -2.79 0.60 -1.69
N ARG A 42 -3.46 -0.37 -2.31
CA ARG A 42 -3.86 -0.26 -3.73
C ARG A 42 -4.80 0.91 -3.96
N ALA A 43 -5.80 1.10 -3.10
CA ALA A 43 -6.73 2.22 -3.18
C ALA A 43 -6.01 3.58 -3.03
N ALA A 44 -5.06 3.68 -2.10
CA ALA A 44 -4.27 4.90 -1.90
C ALA A 44 -3.40 5.21 -3.13
N VAL A 45 -2.76 4.20 -3.72
CA VAL A 45 -1.96 4.35 -4.94
C VAL A 45 -2.85 4.78 -6.10
N GLU A 46 -4.00 4.15 -6.31
CA GLU A 46 -4.97 4.52 -7.35
C GLU A 46 -5.41 5.98 -7.22
N ALA A 47 -5.81 6.39 -6.01
CA ALA A 47 -6.19 7.77 -5.73
C ALA A 47 -5.03 8.75 -6.02
N GLY A 48 -3.80 8.36 -5.70
CA GLY A 48 -2.60 9.15 -5.99
C GLY A 48 -2.30 9.27 -7.49
N VAL A 49 -2.54 8.23 -8.30
CA VAL A 49 -2.45 8.29 -9.77
C VAL A 49 -3.51 9.25 -10.31
N ARG A 50 -4.78 9.06 -9.95
CA ARG A 50 -5.89 9.93 -10.39
C ARG A 50 -5.69 11.39 -10.02
N SER A 51 -5.13 11.64 -8.83
CA SER A 51 -4.84 13.00 -8.38
C SER A 51 -3.74 13.69 -9.20
N ARG A 52 -2.79 12.93 -9.77
CA ARG A 52 -1.68 13.48 -10.56
C ARG A 52 -2.00 13.57 -12.05
N HIS A 53 -2.84 12.65 -12.53
CA HIS A 53 -3.25 12.52 -13.93
C HIS A 53 -4.78 12.51 -14.04
N PRO A 54 -5.46 13.65 -13.81
CA PRO A 54 -6.93 13.74 -13.82
C PRO A 54 -7.55 13.45 -15.19
N GLU A 55 -6.75 13.48 -16.26
CA GLU A 55 -7.14 13.13 -17.63
C GLU A 55 -7.15 11.62 -17.91
N TYR A 56 -6.57 10.80 -17.01
CA TYR A 56 -6.55 9.36 -17.20
C TYR A 56 -7.93 8.75 -17.00
N ASP A 57 -8.32 7.87 -17.93
CA ASP A 57 -9.48 7.01 -17.75
C ASP A 57 -9.15 5.83 -16.82
N ASP A 58 -10.16 5.04 -16.46
CA ASP A 58 -9.99 3.93 -15.53
C ASP A 58 -8.97 2.89 -16.01
N LYS A 59 -8.84 2.67 -17.33
CA LYS A 59 -7.89 1.71 -17.87
C LYS A 59 -6.47 2.24 -17.74
N MET A 60 -6.26 3.53 -18.06
CA MET A 60 -4.97 4.19 -17.92
C MET A 60 -4.52 4.19 -16.45
N VAL A 61 -5.43 4.47 -15.52
CA VAL A 61 -5.16 4.38 -14.08
C VAL A 61 -4.72 2.98 -13.68
N VAL A 62 -5.46 1.93 -14.08
CA VAL A 62 -5.09 0.54 -13.78
C VAL A 62 -3.70 0.19 -14.32
N MET A 63 -3.38 0.62 -15.54
CA MET A 63 -2.07 0.37 -16.14
C MET A 63 -0.94 1.14 -15.43
N ALA A 64 -1.16 2.40 -15.07
CA ALA A 64 -0.23 3.21 -14.30
C ALA A 64 0.07 2.61 -12.92
N VAL A 65 -0.98 2.19 -12.19
CA VAL A 65 -0.83 1.46 -10.92
C VAL A 65 -0.06 0.15 -11.14
N THR A 66 -0.38 -0.60 -12.19
CA THR A 66 0.32 -1.87 -12.51
C THR A 66 1.81 -1.61 -12.76
N LYS A 67 2.15 -0.58 -13.54
CA LYS A 67 3.54 -0.17 -13.80
C LYS A 67 4.30 0.13 -12.51
N LEU A 68 3.69 0.84 -11.55
CA LEU A 68 4.27 1.07 -10.22
C LEU A 68 4.52 -0.22 -9.45
N MET A 69 3.62 -1.20 -9.53
CA MET A 69 3.71 -2.44 -8.74
C MET A 69 4.77 -3.41 -9.25
N ILE A 70 4.88 -3.57 -10.57
CA ILE A 70 5.79 -4.56 -11.18
C ILE A 70 7.11 -3.96 -11.68
N GLY A 71 7.17 -2.63 -11.77
CA GLY A 71 8.32 -1.87 -12.27
C GLY A 71 8.41 -1.86 -13.80
N ASP A 72 9.19 -0.91 -14.31
CA ASP A 72 9.25 -0.60 -15.75
C ASP A 72 9.71 -1.78 -16.61
N SER A 73 10.71 -2.55 -16.16
CA SER A 73 11.24 -3.69 -16.94
C SER A 73 10.16 -4.74 -17.19
N LEU A 74 9.49 -5.19 -16.13
CA LEU A 74 8.47 -6.24 -16.23
C LEU A 74 7.20 -5.71 -16.89
N PHE A 75 6.86 -4.43 -16.69
CA PHE A 75 5.75 -3.80 -17.38
C PHE A 75 5.98 -3.76 -18.90
N LYS A 76 7.17 -3.36 -19.34
CA LYS A 76 7.54 -3.35 -20.76
C LYS A 76 7.49 -4.75 -21.39
N GLU A 77 7.96 -5.77 -20.67
CA GLU A 77 7.90 -7.16 -21.13
C GLU A 77 6.46 -7.68 -21.27
N ALA A 78 5.56 -7.30 -20.35
CA ALA A 78 4.18 -7.77 -20.34
C ALA A 78 3.23 -6.98 -21.26
N PHE A 79 3.42 -5.66 -21.38
CA PHE A 79 2.48 -4.74 -22.02
C PHE A 79 3.09 -3.94 -23.18
N GLY A 80 4.40 -3.98 -23.39
CA GLY A 80 5.10 -3.25 -24.46
C GLY A 80 5.47 -1.81 -24.10
N ASP A 81 5.86 -1.03 -25.11
CA ASP A 81 6.25 0.39 -24.96
C ASP A 81 5.02 1.30 -24.96
N ILE A 82 4.27 1.27 -23.86
CA ILE A 82 3.16 2.19 -23.61
C ILE A 82 3.66 3.36 -22.78
N GLU A 83 3.52 4.58 -23.32
CA GLU A 83 3.83 5.82 -22.59
C GLU A 83 2.73 6.11 -21.56
N LEU A 84 2.99 5.70 -20.33
CA LEU A 84 2.19 5.99 -19.15
C LEU A 84 3.12 6.47 -18.05
N GLU A 85 2.86 7.68 -17.56
CA GLU A 85 3.53 8.18 -16.37
C GLU A 85 2.68 7.76 -15.17
N PRO A 86 3.27 7.02 -14.22
CA PRO A 86 2.53 6.62 -13.05
C PRO A 86 2.18 7.80 -12.16
#